data_AF-A0A2W6ZTR5-F1
#
_entry.id   AF-A0A2W6ZTR5-F1
#
_cell.length_a   1.000
_cell.length_b   1.000
_cell.length_c   1.000
_cell.angle_alpha   90.00
_cell.angle_beta   90.00
_cell.angle_gamma   90.00
#
_symmetry.space_group_name_H-M   'P 1'
#
loop_
_entity.id
_entity.type
_entity.pdbx_description
1 polymer ?
#
loop_
_entity_poly.entity_id
_entity_poly.type
_entity_poly.pdbx_seq_one_letter_code
_entity_poly.pdbx_strand_id
1 'polypeptide(L)'
;MTAYTIKLQPALTMTDEQFYQLCITNPDLKFERNAQGDLLIMSPTGGETGNRNVELATEFVLWNRQHRLGVVFDSSTGFKLPGGGDRSPDVAWVEQSRWDALNPEQRQKFPPIAPDFVLELLSPSDRLSVVQTKMQEYMASSVRLGWLINSSSRQVEVYQSGQAPELLNNPTHLSGEPVLPGFVLNMALVW
;
A
#
# COMPACT_ATOMS: atom_id res chain seq x y z
N MET A 1 -12.65 1.37 -2.38
CA MET A 1 -12.91 -0.05 -2.64
C MET A 1 -13.68 -0.70 -1.51
N THR A 2 -14.97 -0.90 -1.72
CA THR A 2 -15.71 -1.90 -0.93
C THR A 2 -15.12 -3.27 -1.26
N ALA A 3 -14.59 -3.95 -0.25
CA ALA A 3 -14.07 -5.31 -0.37
C ALA A 3 -15.15 -6.30 0.06
N TYR A 4 -15.30 -7.40 -0.67
CA TYR A 4 -16.04 -8.56 -0.18
C TYR A 4 -15.09 -9.44 0.61
N THR A 5 -15.41 -9.68 1.88
CA THR A 5 -14.58 -10.51 2.75
C THR A 5 -15.16 -11.92 2.85
N ILE A 6 -14.34 -12.92 2.51
CA ILE A 6 -14.63 -14.33 2.74
C ILE A 6 -13.84 -14.75 3.97
N LYS A 7 -14.55 -15.03 5.06
CA LYS A 7 -13.93 -15.58 6.27
C LYS A 7 -13.56 -17.03 6.04
N LEU A 8 -12.28 -17.35 6.17
CA LEU A 8 -11.80 -18.71 5.95
C LEU A 8 -11.74 -19.53 7.23
N GLN A 9 -11.50 -18.90 8.38
CA GLN A 9 -11.39 -19.62 9.65
C GLN A 9 -12.76 -19.94 10.27
N PRO A 10 -12.93 -21.12 10.89
CA PRO A 10 -11.93 -22.19 11.09
C PRO A 10 -11.86 -23.22 9.95
N ALA A 11 -12.58 -23.00 8.84
CA ALA A 11 -12.77 -23.99 7.79
C ALA A 11 -11.50 -24.27 6.96
N LEU A 12 -10.67 -23.25 6.71
CA LEU A 12 -9.50 -23.34 5.86
C LEU A 12 -8.39 -22.39 6.32
N THR A 13 -7.17 -22.92 6.44
CA THR A 13 -5.95 -22.12 6.53
C THR A 13 -5.21 -22.21 5.21
N MET A 14 -5.17 -21.10 4.47
CA MET A 14 -4.50 -21.04 3.17
C MET A 14 -3.01 -20.75 3.35
N THR A 15 -2.14 -21.52 2.70
CA THR A 15 -0.69 -21.22 2.65
C THR A 15 -0.40 -20.07 1.71
N ASP A 16 0.80 -19.48 1.80
CA ASP A 16 1.21 -18.39 0.90
C ASP A 16 1.23 -18.82 -0.57
N GLU A 17 1.73 -20.02 -0.85
CA GLU A 17 1.74 -20.55 -2.21
C GLU A 17 0.31 -20.79 -2.71
N GLN A 18 -0.60 -21.29 -1.87
CA GLN A 18 -2.01 -21.42 -2.26
C GLN A 18 -2.67 -20.07 -2.55
N PHE A 19 -2.37 -19.04 -1.75
CA PHE A 19 -2.88 -17.69 -1.97
C PHE A 19 -2.33 -17.09 -3.27
N TYR A 20 -1.02 -17.24 -3.52
CA TYR A 20 -0.41 -16.81 -4.77
C TYR A 20 -1.02 -17.52 -5.99
N GLN A 21 -1.16 -18.85 -5.92
CA GLN A 21 -1.79 -19.65 -6.99
C GLN A 21 -3.25 -19.25 -7.22
N LEU A 22 -4.01 -18.97 -6.16
CA LEU A 22 -5.37 -18.45 -6.26
C LEU A 22 -5.40 -17.13 -7.04
N CYS A 23 -4.50 -16.20 -6.74
CA CYS A 23 -4.42 -14.91 -7.43
C CYS A 23 -4.12 -15.08 -8.92
N ILE A 24 -3.06 -15.81 -9.28
CA ILE A 24 -2.65 -15.95 -10.69
C ILE A 24 -3.62 -16.80 -11.52
N THR A 25 -4.38 -17.70 -10.89
CA THR A 25 -5.42 -18.50 -11.56
C THR A 25 -6.70 -17.69 -11.81
N ASN A 26 -6.88 -16.56 -11.12
CA ASN A 26 -8.06 -15.69 -11.22
C ASN A 26 -7.63 -14.25 -11.54
N PRO A 27 -6.99 -14.00 -12.70
CA PRO A 27 -6.33 -12.73 -13.00
C PRO A 27 -7.28 -11.52 -13.10
N ASP A 28 -8.57 -11.77 -13.31
CA ASP A 28 -9.59 -10.72 -13.39
C ASP A 28 -10.03 -10.20 -12.00
N LEU A 29 -9.59 -10.86 -10.93
CA LEU A 29 -9.91 -10.50 -9.55
C LEU A 29 -8.66 -10.00 -8.83
N LYS A 30 -8.81 -8.89 -8.11
CA LYS A 30 -7.78 -8.39 -7.20
C LYS A 30 -8.04 -8.92 -5.80
N PHE A 31 -7.15 -9.77 -5.30
CA PHE A 31 -7.23 -10.31 -3.95
C PHE A 31 -6.25 -9.62 -3.01
N GLU A 32 -6.68 -9.42 -1.77
CA GLU A 32 -5.80 -9.27 -0.61
C GLU A 32 -6.11 -10.38 0.40
N ARG A 33 -5.19 -10.65 1.31
CA ARG A 33 -5.41 -11.50 2.48
C ARG A 33 -5.09 -10.68 3.72
N ASN A 34 -5.97 -10.64 4.72
CA ASN A 34 -5.67 -9.93 5.97
C ASN A 34 -4.83 -10.80 6.93
N ALA A 35 -4.35 -10.21 8.03
CA ALA A 35 -3.62 -10.91 9.08
C ALA A 35 -4.39 -12.08 9.74
N GLN A 36 -5.71 -12.15 9.61
CA GLN A 36 -6.53 -13.27 10.09
C GLN A 36 -6.59 -14.44 9.08
N GLY A 37 -6.07 -14.24 7.87
CA GLY A 37 -6.14 -15.19 6.78
C GLY A 37 -7.45 -15.13 5.98
N ASP A 38 -8.31 -14.13 6.20
CA ASP A 38 -9.52 -13.93 5.40
C ASP A 38 -9.15 -13.37 4.02
N LEU A 39 -9.93 -13.75 3.00
CA LEU A 39 -9.75 -13.26 1.64
C LEU A 39 -10.59 -12.01 1.43
N LEU A 40 -9.98 -10.97 0.88
CA LEU A 40 -10.63 -9.73 0.49
C LEU A 40 -10.62 -9.67 -1.04
N ILE A 41 -11.81 -9.60 -1.64
CA ILE A 41 -11.97 -9.38 -3.08
C ILE A 41 -12.17 -7.89 -3.28
N MET A 42 -11.17 -7.25 -3.90
CA MET A 42 -11.15 -5.82 -4.12
C MET A 42 -11.89 -5.47 -5.41
N SER A 43 -12.74 -4.44 -5.33
CA SER A 43 -13.41 -3.90 -6.51
C SER A 43 -12.42 -3.12 -7.40
N PRO A 44 -12.63 -3.04 -8.72
CA PRO A 44 -11.83 -2.15 -9.57
C PRO A 44 -11.89 -0.69 -9.10
N THR A 45 -10.80 0.04 -9.31
CA THR A 45 -10.69 1.46 -8.98
C THR A 45 -11.49 2.31 -9.98
N GLY A 46 -12.28 3.27 -9.49
CA GLY A 46 -13.02 4.22 -10.33
C GLY A 46 -12.09 5.22 -11.03
N GLY A 47 -12.56 5.84 -12.12
CA GLY A 47 -11.74 6.67 -13.01
C GLY A 47 -11.00 7.84 -12.34
N GLU A 48 -11.67 8.61 -11.48
CA GLU A 48 -11.00 9.73 -10.79
C GLU A 48 -9.94 9.27 -9.80
N THR A 49 -10.23 8.24 -9.00
CA THR A 49 -9.25 7.66 -8.07
C THR A 49 -8.07 7.09 -8.86
N GLY A 50 -8.32 6.39 -9.96
CA GLY A 50 -7.28 5.86 -10.84
C GLY A 50 -6.39 6.96 -11.45
N ASN A 51 -6.99 8.04 -11.94
CA ASN A 51 -6.26 9.19 -12.48
C ASN A 51 -5.36 9.85 -11.41
N ARG A 52 -5.91 10.14 -10.23
CA ARG A 52 -5.12 10.69 -9.12
C ARG A 52 -3.99 9.73 -8.71
N ASN A 53 -4.26 8.43 -8.67
CA ASN A 53 -3.26 7.45 -8.27
C ASN A 53 -2.08 7.37 -9.26
N VAL A 54 -2.34 7.44 -10.57
CA VAL A 54 -1.24 7.40 -11.55
C VAL A 54 -0.38 8.67 -11.51
N GLU A 55 -0.99 9.84 -11.28
CA GLU A 55 -0.25 11.09 -11.06
C GLU A 55 0.62 11.00 -9.79
N LEU A 56 0.05 10.51 -8.68
CA LEU A 56 0.79 10.26 -7.45
C LEU A 56 1.97 9.31 -7.68
N ALA A 57 1.71 8.12 -8.22
CA ALA A 57 2.76 7.14 -8.50
C ALA A 57 3.86 7.70 -9.41
N THR A 58 3.51 8.56 -10.37
CA THR A 58 4.47 9.22 -11.27
C THR A 58 5.45 10.10 -10.51
N GLU A 59 5.02 10.89 -9.52
CA GLU A 59 5.93 11.70 -8.71
C GLU A 59 6.95 10.84 -7.95
N PHE A 60 6.52 9.73 -7.37
CA PHE A 60 7.44 8.78 -6.72
C PHE A 60 8.41 8.15 -7.72
N VAL A 61 7.94 7.77 -8.91
CA VAL A 61 8.79 7.22 -9.98
C VAL A 61 9.83 8.23 -10.44
N LEU A 62 9.44 9.48 -10.67
CA LEU A 62 10.35 10.55 -11.11
C LEU A 62 11.42 10.84 -10.05
N TRP A 63 11.01 10.99 -8.78
CA TRP A 63 11.93 11.17 -7.67
C TRP A 63 12.90 9.99 -7.55
N ASN A 64 12.39 8.75 -7.58
CA ASN A 64 13.23 7.57 -7.41
C ASN A 64 14.18 7.34 -8.61
N ARG A 65 13.79 7.72 -9.83
CA ARG A 65 14.69 7.69 -11.00
C ARG A 65 15.87 8.64 -10.87
N GLN A 66 15.64 9.81 -10.25
CA GLN A 66 16.68 10.80 -9.99
C GLN A 66 17.62 10.37 -8.87
N HIS A 67 17.07 9.88 -7.75
CA HIS A 67 17.85 9.59 -6.54
C HIS A 67 18.39 8.16 -6.50
N ARG A 68 17.73 7.21 -7.17
CA ARG A 68 18.09 5.78 -7.25
C ARG A 68 18.28 5.12 -5.89
N LEU A 69 17.37 5.43 -4.96
CA LEU A 69 17.45 4.95 -3.58
C LEU A 69 16.67 3.65 -3.35
N GLY A 70 15.84 3.23 -4.30
CA GLY A 70 15.04 2.01 -4.16
C GLY A 70 14.18 1.68 -5.37
N VAL A 71 13.06 1.01 -5.12
CA VAL A 71 12.12 0.53 -6.14
C VAL A 71 10.72 0.98 -5.76
N VAL A 72 10.01 1.61 -6.71
CA VAL A 72 8.61 2.03 -6.58
C VAL A 72 7.71 0.96 -7.21
N PHE A 73 6.58 0.67 -6.57
CA PHE A 73 5.60 -0.31 -7.00
C PHE A 73 4.23 0.35 -7.17
N ASP A 74 3.49 -0.15 -8.16
CA ASP A 74 2.15 0.33 -8.47
C ASP A 74 1.09 -0.29 -7.55
N SER A 75 -0.17 0.10 -7.77
CA SER A 75 -1.30 -0.32 -6.95
C SER A 75 -1.71 -1.79 -7.10
N SER A 76 -1.08 -2.55 -8.01
CA SER A 76 -1.40 -3.96 -8.25
C SER A 76 -0.42 -4.93 -7.57
N THR A 77 0.69 -4.41 -7.05
CA THR A 77 1.72 -5.25 -6.43
C THR A 77 1.30 -5.69 -5.03
N GLY A 78 1.13 -7.00 -4.84
CA GLY A 78 0.93 -7.59 -3.52
C GLY A 78 2.24 -7.79 -2.75
N PHE A 79 2.26 -7.41 -1.47
CA PHE A 79 3.36 -7.64 -0.53
C PHE A 79 2.91 -8.57 0.57
N LYS A 80 3.71 -9.59 0.86
CA LYS A 80 3.51 -10.44 2.04
C LYS A 80 4.15 -9.77 3.24
N LEU A 81 3.32 -9.16 4.09
CA LEU A 81 3.77 -8.38 5.23
C LEU A 81 4.23 -9.28 6.39
N PRO A 82 5.39 -9.03 7.01
CA PRO A 82 5.82 -9.76 8.20
C PRO A 82 4.80 -9.60 9.35
N GLY A 83 4.28 -10.73 9.85
CA GLY A 83 3.27 -10.74 10.92
C GLY A 83 1.90 -10.17 10.54
N GLY A 84 1.71 -9.81 9.26
CA GLY A 84 0.46 -9.29 8.71
C GLY A 84 -0.07 -10.17 7.59
N GLY A 85 -0.94 -9.60 6.76
CA GLY A 85 -1.48 -10.22 5.58
C GLY A 85 -0.71 -9.93 4.29
N ASP A 86 -1.36 -10.23 3.16
CA ASP A 86 -0.90 -9.91 1.81
C ASP A 86 -1.68 -8.70 1.31
N ARG A 87 -0.99 -7.55 1.19
CA ARG A 87 -1.61 -6.25 0.93
C ARG A 87 -1.05 -5.60 -0.33
N SER A 88 -1.90 -4.84 -1.02
CA SER A 88 -1.56 -4.14 -2.24
C SER A 88 -1.82 -2.64 -2.04
N PRO A 89 -0.82 -1.89 -1.51
CA PRO A 89 -0.96 -0.43 -1.35
C PRO A 89 -1.08 0.27 -2.69
N ASP A 90 -1.62 1.48 -2.72
CA ASP A 90 -1.81 2.25 -3.95
C ASP A 90 -0.48 2.76 -4.54
N VAL A 91 0.48 3.07 -3.67
CA VAL A 91 1.90 3.25 -4.00
C VAL A 91 2.73 2.60 -2.89
N ALA A 92 3.79 1.88 -3.25
CA ALA A 92 4.80 1.41 -2.31
C ALA A 92 6.21 1.75 -2.78
N TRP A 93 7.12 1.90 -1.83
CA TRP A 93 8.54 2.00 -2.11
C TRP A 93 9.36 1.14 -1.13
N VAL A 94 10.35 0.45 -1.68
CA VAL A 94 11.31 -0.39 -0.93
C VAL A 94 12.71 0.14 -1.19
N GLU A 95 13.49 0.34 -0.12
CA GLU A 95 14.89 0.74 -0.20
C GLU A 95 15.71 -0.28 -1.01
N GLN A 96 16.64 0.21 -1.83
CA GLN A 96 17.41 -0.61 -2.78
C GLN A 96 18.11 -1.78 -2.11
N SER A 97 18.77 -1.53 -0.97
CA SER A 97 19.51 -2.55 -0.22
C SER A 97 18.61 -3.69 0.25
N ARG A 98 17.38 -3.36 0.69
CA ARG A 98 16.38 -4.33 1.14
C ARG A 98 15.77 -5.11 -0.02
N TRP A 99 15.58 -4.47 -1.16
CA TRP A 99 15.11 -5.13 -2.39
C TRP A 99 16.15 -6.10 -2.95
N ASP A 100 17.42 -5.70 -2.98
CA ASP A 100 18.51 -6.54 -3.51
C ASP A 100 18.84 -7.74 -2.62
N ALA A 101 18.47 -7.67 -1.33
CA ALA A 101 18.56 -8.80 -0.40
C ALA A 101 17.54 -9.92 -0.71
N LEU A 102 16.50 -9.63 -1.50
CA LEU A 102 15.53 -10.65 -1.93
C LEU A 102 16.11 -11.51 -3.05
N ASN A 103 15.84 -12.82 -2.96
CA ASN A 103 16.21 -13.73 -4.04
C ASN A 103 15.33 -13.50 -5.30
N PRO A 104 15.72 -14.01 -6.48
CA PRO A 104 14.96 -13.81 -7.71
C PRO A 104 13.50 -14.28 -7.66
N GLU A 105 13.21 -15.40 -6.99
CA GLU A 105 11.84 -15.92 -6.88
C GLU A 105 10.96 -14.99 -6.03
N GLN A 106 11.48 -14.51 -4.91
CA GLN A 106 10.81 -13.55 -4.04
C GLN A 106 10.46 -12.24 -4.75
N ARG A 107 11.31 -11.79 -5.68
CA ARG A 107 11.08 -10.58 -6.48
C ARG A 107 10.07 -10.76 -7.61
N GLN A 108 9.85 -12.00 -8.07
CA GLN A 108 8.90 -12.32 -9.15
C GLN A 108 7.48 -12.64 -8.65
N LYS A 109 7.34 -13.05 -7.38
CA LYS A 109 6.06 -13.29 -6.70
C LYS A 109 5.66 -12.08 -5.86
N PHE A 110 4.81 -12.28 -4.84
CA PHE A 110 4.55 -11.28 -3.81
C PHE A 110 5.78 -11.15 -2.89
N PRO A 111 6.48 -10.00 -2.88
CA PRO A 111 7.70 -9.86 -2.10
C PRO A 111 7.42 -10.05 -0.60
N PRO A 112 8.15 -10.94 0.11
CA PRO A 112 7.96 -11.19 1.54
C PRO A 112 8.67 -10.14 2.39
N ILE A 113 8.31 -8.89 2.16
CA ILE A 113 8.92 -7.72 2.78
C ILE A 113 7.85 -6.65 2.98
N ALA A 114 7.90 -5.95 4.12
CA ALA A 114 7.15 -4.72 4.28
C ALA A 114 7.84 -3.58 3.52
N PRO A 115 7.12 -2.84 2.67
CA PRO A 115 7.64 -1.60 2.08
C PRO A 115 8.17 -0.63 3.14
N ASP A 116 9.16 0.16 2.78
CA ASP A 116 9.63 1.24 3.65
C ASP A 116 8.61 2.37 3.71
N PHE A 117 7.91 2.60 2.59
CA PHE A 117 6.85 3.58 2.44
C PHE A 117 5.62 2.96 1.77
N VAL A 118 4.42 3.36 2.23
CA VAL A 118 3.14 3.05 1.59
C VAL A 118 2.25 4.29 1.49
N LEU A 119 1.42 4.35 0.43
CA LEU A 119 0.35 5.31 0.26
C LEU A 119 -0.96 4.56 0.02
N GLU A 120 -2.02 5.01 0.67
CA GLU A 120 -3.41 4.63 0.38
C GLU A 120 -4.19 5.90 -0.01
N LEU A 121 -4.80 5.88 -1.19
CA LEU A 121 -5.68 6.95 -1.67
C LEU A 121 -7.13 6.52 -1.46
N LEU A 122 -7.81 7.16 -0.51
CA LEU A 122 -9.17 6.82 -0.15
C LEU A 122 -10.12 7.05 -1.33
N SER A 123 -10.75 5.98 -1.83
CA SER A 123 -11.79 6.07 -2.86
C SER A 123 -13.14 6.43 -2.24
N PRO A 124 -14.07 7.06 -2.98
CA PRO A 124 -15.42 7.34 -2.47
C PRO A 124 -16.19 6.09 -1.96
N SER A 125 -15.84 4.90 -2.44
CA SER A 125 -16.45 3.63 -2.03
C SER A 125 -15.79 2.99 -0.81
N ASP A 126 -14.70 3.56 -0.31
CA ASP A 126 -14.01 3.07 0.88
C ASP A 126 -14.70 3.46 2.17
N ARG A 127 -14.55 2.60 3.17
CA ARG A 127 -14.83 2.93 4.56
C ARG A 127 -13.52 3.36 5.21
N LEU A 128 -13.44 4.62 5.64
CA LEU A 128 -12.23 5.17 6.28
C LEU A 128 -11.68 4.27 7.38
N SER A 129 -12.54 3.77 8.27
CA SER A 129 -12.11 2.90 9.37
C SER A 129 -11.46 1.58 8.91
N VAL A 130 -11.84 1.06 7.74
CA VAL A 130 -11.23 -0.15 7.17
C VAL A 130 -9.82 0.16 6.66
N VAL A 131 -9.65 1.29 5.97
CA VAL A 131 -8.34 1.71 5.47
C VAL A 131 -7.42 2.12 6.62
N GLN A 132 -7.91 2.81 7.66
CA GLN A 132 -7.17 3.07 8.89
C GLN A 132 -6.70 1.77 9.56
N THR A 133 -7.55 0.74 9.61
CA THR A 133 -7.13 -0.59 10.12
C THR A 133 -5.98 -1.18 9.28
N LYS A 134 -6.05 -1.03 7.96
CA LYS A 134 -4.98 -1.43 7.03
C LYS A 134 -3.69 -0.63 7.26
N MET A 135 -3.79 0.68 7.52
CA MET A 135 -2.63 1.52 7.87
C MET A 135 -1.96 1.10 9.18
N GLN A 136 -2.75 0.72 10.19
CA GLN A 136 -2.21 0.17 11.44
C GLN A 136 -1.52 -1.17 11.23
N GLU A 137 -2.06 -2.04 10.37
CA GLU A 137 -1.41 -3.30 9.98
C GLU A 137 -0.06 -3.03 9.30
N TYR A 138 0.03 -2.07 8.38
CA TYR A 138 1.31 -1.67 7.78
C TYR A 138 2.34 -1.25 8.85
N MET A 139 1.95 -0.42 9.82
CA MET A 139 2.85 -0.01 10.90
C MET A 139 3.28 -1.18 11.77
N ALA A 140 2.37 -2.11 12.10
CA ALA A 140 2.66 -3.32 12.86
C ALA A 140 3.61 -4.26 12.11
N SER A 141 3.57 -4.24 10.77
CA SER A 141 4.46 -4.99 9.89
C SER A 141 5.77 -4.27 9.56
N SER A 142 6.14 -3.22 10.31
CA SER A 142 7.40 -2.47 10.19
C SER A 142 7.51 -1.57 8.94
N VAL A 143 6.41 -1.16 8.33
CA VAL A 143 6.43 -0.02 7.39
C VAL A 143 6.86 1.24 8.15
N ARG A 144 7.78 2.03 7.58
CA ARG A 144 8.41 3.16 8.28
C ARG A 144 7.58 4.45 8.17
N LEU A 145 6.95 4.67 7.02
CA LEU A 145 6.10 5.82 6.74
C LEU A 145 4.88 5.39 5.92
N GLY A 146 3.69 5.82 6.34
CA GLY A 146 2.45 5.58 5.61
C GLY A 146 1.65 6.86 5.44
N TRP A 147 1.09 7.11 4.26
CA TRP A 147 0.15 8.19 4.02
C TRP A 147 -1.23 7.66 3.64
N LEU A 148 -2.26 8.08 4.38
CA LEU A 148 -3.66 7.88 3.99
C LEU A 148 -4.23 9.22 3.55
N ILE A 149 -4.53 9.33 2.26
CA ILE A 149 -4.98 10.57 1.64
C ILE A 149 -6.49 10.50 1.39
N ASN A 150 -7.23 11.44 1.95
CA ASN A 150 -8.66 11.63 1.69
C ASN A 150 -8.86 12.91 0.87
N SER A 151 -9.01 12.77 -0.45
CA SER A 151 -9.19 13.91 -1.36
C SER A 151 -10.51 14.64 -1.13
N SER A 152 -11.56 13.94 -0.69
CA SER A 152 -12.88 14.52 -0.48
C SER A 152 -12.94 15.48 0.70
N SER A 153 -12.24 15.14 1.81
CA SER A 153 -12.11 16.03 2.97
C SER A 153 -10.84 16.87 2.96
N ARG A 154 -9.97 16.70 1.95
CA ARG A 154 -8.64 17.29 1.86
C ARG A 154 -7.81 17.05 3.12
N GLN A 155 -7.80 15.82 3.59
CA GLN A 155 -7.07 15.42 4.79
C GLN A 155 -6.02 14.38 4.45
N VAL A 156 -4.93 14.40 5.21
CA VAL A 156 -3.90 13.36 5.16
C VAL A 156 -3.65 12.88 6.57
N GLU A 157 -3.71 11.57 6.77
CA GLU A 157 -3.19 10.94 7.98
C GLU A 157 -1.78 10.42 7.69
N VAL A 158 -0.80 10.87 8.50
CA VAL A 158 0.60 10.46 8.41
C VAL A 158 0.88 9.45 9.52
N TYR A 159 1.29 8.27 9.11
CA TYR A 159 1.62 7.14 9.98
C TYR A 159 3.13 6.97 10.04
N GLN A 160 3.68 6.93 11.26
CA GLN A 160 5.08 6.65 11.51
C GLN A 160 5.21 5.55 12.55
N SER A 161 6.23 4.70 12.40
CA SER A 161 6.44 3.57 13.30
C SER A 161 6.56 4.02 14.76
N GLY A 162 5.78 3.40 15.66
CA GLY A 162 5.79 3.68 17.09
C GLY A 162 5.10 4.98 17.53
N GLN A 163 4.41 5.69 16.62
CA GLN A 163 3.74 6.95 16.92
C GLN A 163 2.23 6.87 16.61
N ALA A 164 1.45 7.75 17.26
CA ALA A 164 0.06 7.96 16.88
C ALA A 164 -0.01 8.65 15.52
N PRO A 165 -1.02 8.37 14.67
CA PRO A 165 -1.15 9.04 13.38
C PRO A 165 -1.33 10.55 13.53
N GLU A 166 -0.62 11.32 12.74
CA GLU A 166 -0.78 12.77 12.65
C GLU A 166 -1.83 13.11 11.58
N LEU A 167 -2.83 13.92 11.94
CA LEU A 167 -3.84 14.41 10.99
C LEU A 167 -3.48 15.80 10.48
N LEU A 168 -3.22 15.90 9.18
CA LEU A 168 -2.99 17.15 8.48
C LEU A 168 -4.28 17.59 7.75
N ASN A 169 -4.72 18.82 8.03
CA ASN A 169 -5.90 19.41 7.39
C ASN A 169 -5.47 20.32 6.23
N ASN A 170 -5.90 19.97 5.02
CA ASN A 170 -5.62 20.67 3.76
C ASN A 170 -4.13 21.08 3.59
N PRO A 171 -3.17 20.15 3.78
CA PRO A 171 -1.77 20.46 3.56
C PRO A 171 -1.52 20.85 2.10
N THR A 172 -0.57 21.76 1.88
CA THR A 172 -0.10 22.11 0.53
C THR A 172 0.98 21.16 0.04
N HIS A 173 1.76 20.59 0.95
CA HIS A 173 2.86 19.67 0.66
C HIS A 173 2.97 18.58 1.73
N LEU A 174 3.49 17.41 1.35
CA LEU A 174 3.90 16.36 2.29
C LEU A 174 5.39 16.07 2.13
N SER A 175 6.12 16.05 3.24
CA SER A 175 7.54 15.67 3.26
C SER A 175 7.67 14.16 3.50
N GLY A 176 8.47 13.50 2.66
CA GLY A 176 8.81 12.09 2.82
C GLY A 176 9.93 11.81 3.81
N GLU A 177 10.54 12.85 4.39
CA GLU A 177 11.68 12.71 5.30
C GLU A 177 11.31 11.97 6.61
N PRO A 178 12.25 11.17 7.17
CA PRO A 178 13.56 10.79 6.63
C PRO A 178 13.51 9.56 5.69
N VAL A 179 12.32 8.99 5.45
CA VAL A 179 12.16 7.69 4.77
C VAL A 179 12.37 7.78 3.26
N LEU A 180 11.95 8.90 2.66
CA LEU A 180 12.11 9.23 1.24
C LEU A 180 12.93 10.54 1.14
N PRO A 181 14.28 10.46 1.21
CA PRO A 181 15.11 11.65 1.27
C PRO A 181 14.88 12.60 0.09
N GLY A 182 14.63 13.87 0.39
CA GLY A 182 14.37 14.92 -0.59
C GLY A 182 13.01 14.83 -1.29
N PHE A 183 12.15 13.85 -0.97
CA PHE A 183 10.83 13.75 -1.58
C PHE A 183 9.85 14.72 -0.94
N VAL A 184 9.20 15.54 -1.77
CA VAL A 184 8.10 16.42 -1.36
C VAL A 184 6.97 16.27 -2.35
N LEU A 185 5.81 15.81 -1.88
CA LEU A 185 4.62 15.70 -2.71
C LEU A 185 3.85 17.03 -2.71
N ASN A 186 3.56 17.58 -3.88
CA ASN A 186 2.64 18.70 -4.05
C ASN A 186 1.19 18.21 -4.03
N MET A 187 0.42 18.64 -3.03
CA MET A 187 -0.94 18.15 -2.82
C MET A 187 -1.96 18.73 -3.80
N ALA A 188 -1.61 19.75 -4.58
CA ALA A 188 -2.44 20.24 -5.69
C ALA A 188 -2.72 19.17 -6.76
N LEU A 189 -1.88 18.12 -6.83
CA LEU A 189 -2.10 16.96 -7.72
C LEU A 189 -3.27 16.06 -7.26
N VAL A 190 -3.70 16.20 -6.00
CA VAL A 190 -4.70 15.34 -5.36
C VAL A 190 -6.05 16.06 -5.20
N TRP A 191 -6.01 17.33 -4.78
CA TRP A 191 -7.15 18.16 -4.39
C TRP A 191 -8.09 18.59 -5.51
#